data_AF-A0A9D6FI02-F1
#
_entry.id   AF-A0A9D6FI02-F1
#
_cell.length_a   1.000
_cell.length_b   1.000
_cell.length_c   1.000
_cell.angle_alpha   90.00
_cell.angle_beta   90.00
_cell.angle_gamma   90.00
#
_symmetry.space_group_name_H-M   'P 1'
#
loop_
_entity.id
_entity.type
_entity.pdbx_description
1 polymer ?
#
loop_
_entity_poly.entity_id
_entity_poly.type
_entity_poly.pdbx_seq_one_letter_code
_entity_poly.pdbx_strand_id
1 'polypeptide(L)'
;MKLTDLDRDVAQAVLGVDTLWGGDVMNPSGTGRFIADSWFSDAPLPDAYTHASAAKLRETGGVCAKEIDHAAIHAYLKAVDVEGAIAGVAAAAMRAGGGRGAYLLSVADSCRVMYDLVLELVGDGPKVPYTRAVRASTGKDPSPSDPSHDRDMVRKILTANGQMAKSGGDLIAAVDAWRGERAVAGREVAAKSTGVIADYEALTRKNLHPHLPPELRDVPMANISFLSIENAWFSGSMNYIGRARNMDGTPQYEATYEINASLQISMPEFQQLVSHEVVPGHVTTFAFLQKLYRMGKIGFEGTVLTMNTRFAALAEGIANNAILIAHGVTSIEDLGDPDLQLGVLLALLQDQAKNQSSWLTWGEGKPTAEVAAVLRQDYLVSAERADKLSGAWGRHPLLGRMYLPAYRAGTELVASLRKNHPAEKVLPVLYGCAGLVDVVTVVDALGS
;
A
#
# COMPACT_ATOMS: atom_id res chain seq x y z
N MET A 1 22.89 0.21 16.59
CA MET A 1 23.80 0.54 15.45
C MET A 1 23.96 2.06 15.40
N LYS A 2 25.14 2.60 15.10
CA LYS A 2 25.30 4.05 14.94
C LYS A 2 24.83 4.42 13.53
N LEU A 3 23.86 5.32 13.42
CA LEU A 3 23.36 5.82 12.14
C LEU A 3 24.46 6.57 11.39
N THR A 4 24.55 6.37 10.06
CA THR A 4 25.33 7.22 9.16
C THR A 4 24.63 8.57 8.94
N ASP A 5 25.25 9.50 8.20
CA ASP A 5 24.58 10.75 7.80
C ASP A 5 23.37 10.46 6.89
N LEU A 6 23.53 9.55 5.92
CA LEU A 6 22.43 9.14 5.05
C LEU A 6 21.27 8.52 5.84
N ASP A 7 21.56 7.65 6.82
CA ASP A 7 20.49 7.03 7.60
C ASP A 7 19.73 8.08 8.43
N ARG A 8 20.44 9.10 8.95
CA ARG A 8 19.81 10.24 9.63
C ARG A 8 18.94 11.05 8.69
N ASP A 9 19.44 11.37 7.49
CA ASP A 9 18.69 12.13 6.49
C ASP A 9 17.43 11.39 6.05
N VAL A 10 17.51 10.07 5.82
CA VAL A 10 16.34 9.24 5.48
C VAL A 10 15.31 9.26 6.61
N ALA A 11 15.75 9.02 7.85
CA ALA A 11 14.86 9.05 9.01
C ALA A 11 14.19 10.42 9.19
N GLN A 12 14.97 11.50 9.09
CA GLN A 12 14.53 12.87 9.27
C GLN A 12 13.57 13.31 8.13
N ALA A 13 13.85 12.94 6.88
CA ALA A 13 13.00 13.27 5.74
C ALA A 13 11.65 12.54 5.81
N VAL A 14 11.68 11.21 6.00
CA VAL A 14 10.45 10.40 5.98
C VAL A 14 9.57 10.72 7.18
N LEU A 15 10.11 10.67 8.41
CA LEU A 15 9.31 10.97 9.60
C LEU A 15 8.98 12.47 9.72
N GLY A 16 9.79 13.31 9.09
CA GLY A 16 9.56 14.75 9.05
C GLY A 16 8.31 15.10 8.24
N VAL A 17 8.19 14.49 7.06
CA VAL A 17 6.98 14.60 6.24
C VAL A 17 5.81 13.89 6.91
N ASP A 18 5.98 12.67 7.43
CA ASP A 18 4.93 11.94 8.15
C ASP A 18 4.29 12.79 9.26
N THR A 19 5.11 13.42 10.11
CA THR A 19 4.65 14.29 11.20
C THR A 19 3.88 15.52 10.70
N LEU A 20 4.29 16.14 9.57
CA LEU A 20 3.56 17.27 8.98
C LEU A 20 2.13 16.88 8.56
N TRP A 21 1.95 15.62 8.14
CA TRP A 21 0.65 15.06 7.79
C TRP A 21 -0.10 14.46 9.01
N GLY A 22 0.42 14.65 10.22
CA GLY A 22 -0.18 14.15 11.46
C GLY A 22 0.09 12.67 11.74
N GLY A 23 1.01 12.04 10.99
CA GLY A 23 1.38 10.65 11.17
C GLY A 23 2.18 10.40 12.45
N ASP A 24 1.95 9.22 13.02
CA ASP A 24 2.65 8.67 14.16
C ASP A 24 3.12 7.25 13.85
N VAL A 25 4.35 7.13 13.36
CA VAL A 25 4.98 5.83 13.04
C VAL A 25 5.02 4.85 14.23
N MET A 26 4.94 5.35 15.47
CA MET A 26 4.95 4.51 16.67
C MET A 26 3.55 4.14 17.16
N ASN A 27 2.50 4.64 16.50
CA ASN A 27 1.14 4.29 16.86
C ASN A 27 0.93 2.78 16.68
N PRO A 28 0.32 2.10 17.66
CA PRO A 28 0.02 0.67 17.56
C PRO A 28 -1.05 0.36 16.51
N SER A 29 -1.80 1.38 16.05
CA SER A 29 -2.88 1.25 15.07
C SER A 29 -2.59 2.02 13.78
N GLY A 30 -3.10 1.48 12.66
CA GLY A 30 -3.03 2.12 11.35
C GLY A 30 -3.86 3.40 11.26
N THR A 31 -4.73 3.63 12.24
CA THR A 31 -5.48 4.89 12.37
C THR A 31 -4.58 6.10 12.67
N GLY A 32 -3.42 5.89 13.30
CA GLY A 32 -2.44 6.95 13.57
C GLY A 32 -1.24 6.97 12.63
N ARG A 33 -1.06 5.95 11.79
CA ARG A 33 0.00 5.91 10.78
C ARG A 33 -0.50 6.52 9.47
N PHE A 34 0.39 7.18 8.73
CA PHE A 34 -0.05 7.89 7.51
C PHE A 34 0.91 7.84 6.33
N ILE A 35 2.18 8.15 6.52
CA ILE A 35 3.22 8.04 5.48
C ILE A 35 4.24 7.01 5.90
N ALA A 36 4.77 7.08 7.12
CA ALA A 36 5.70 6.09 7.62
C ALA A 36 4.92 4.90 8.18
N ASP A 37 5.03 3.76 7.50
CA ASP A 37 4.25 2.57 7.79
C ASP A 37 4.99 1.61 8.73
N SER A 38 6.30 1.79 8.90
CA SER A 38 7.10 0.98 9.84
C SER A 38 8.33 1.73 10.37
N TRP A 39 8.82 1.26 11.52
CA TRP A 39 10.11 1.64 12.10
C TRP A 39 10.69 0.46 12.90
N PHE A 40 11.48 -0.39 12.24
CA PHE A 40 11.99 -1.64 12.84
C PHE A 40 13.53 -1.74 12.94
N SER A 41 14.24 -0.63 12.73
CA SER A 41 15.72 -0.58 12.74
C SER A 41 16.37 -0.67 14.13
N ASP A 42 15.59 -0.54 15.20
CA ASP A 42 16.06 -0.30 16.58
C ASP A 42 16.88 0.99 16.76
N ALA A 43 16.97 1.84 15.74
CA ALA A 43 17.64 3.12 15.85
C ALA A 43 16.80 4.10 16.69
N PRO A 44 17.45 5.06 17.38
CA PRO A 44 16.73 6.18 18.00
C PRO A 44 15.92 6.94 16.95
N LEU A 45 14.72 7.35 17.33
CA LEU A 45 13.88 8.21 16.49
C LEU A 45 14.55 9.58 16.31
N PRO A 46 14.48 10.18 15.12
CA PRO A 46 15.10 11.46 14.80
C PRO A 46 14.35 12.63 15.44
N ASP A 47 14.96 13.82 15.43
CA ASP A 47 14.37 15.05 15.97
C ASP A 47 13.04 15.41 15.27
N ALA A 48 12.91 15.07 13.98
CA ALA A 48 11.65 15.16 13.24
C ALA A 48 10.48 14.47 13.93
N TYR A 49 10.74 13.45 14.75
CA TYR A 49 9.70 12.77 15.54
C TYR A 49 9.73 13.17 17.01
N THR A 50 10.90 13.32 17.63
CA THR A 50 11.03 13.48 19.09
C THR A 50 10.95 14.92 19.59
N HIS A 51 11.14 15.92 18.72
CA HIS A 51 11.10 17.33 19.12
C HIS A 51 9.71 17.74 19.64
N ALA A 52 9.66 18.69 20.58
CA ALA A 52 8.39 19.10 21.22
C ALA A 52 7.34 19.63 20.21
N SER A 53 7.77 20.34 19.17
CA SER A 53 6.88 20.78 18.09
C SER A 53 6.34 19.63 17.24
N ALA A 54 7.09 18.52 17.10
CA ALA A 54 6.65 17.32 16.40
C ALA A 54 5.49 16.64 17.15
N ALA A 55 5.64 16.50 18.47
CA ALA A 55 4.58 15.97 19.33
C ALA A 55 3.30 16.80 19.23
N LYS A 56 3.43 18.13 19.25
CA LYS A 56 2.30 19.04 19.08
C LYS A 56 1.58 18.85 17.74
N LEU A 57 2.31 18.64 16.64
CA LEU A 57 1.69 18.38 15.33
C LEU A 57 0.94 17.06 15.28
N ARG A 58 1.48 15.99 15.88
CA ARG A 58 0.77 14.71 15.96
C ARG A 58 -0.52 14.82 16.77
N GLU A 59 -0.51 15.59 17.86
CA GLU A 59 -1.72 15.86 18.66
C GLU A 59 -2.79 16.66 17.87
N THR A 60 -2.38 17.59 17.01
CA THR A 60 -3.32 18.39 16.21
C THR A 60 -3.76 17.71 14.93
N GLY A 61 -3.09 16.64 14.51
CA GLY A 61 -3.36 15.93 13.25
C GLY A 61 -2.70 16.55 12.01
N GLY A 62 -1.71 17.43 12.20
CA GLY A 62 -0.96 18.07 11.12
C GLY A 62 -1.87 18.78 10.09
N VAL A 63 -1.49 18.72 8.81
CA VAL A 63 -2.32 19.27 7.71
C VAL A 63 -3.56 18.41 7.38
N CYS A 64 -3.73 17.24 8.01
CA CYS A 64 -4.93 16.42 7.88
C CYS A 64 -6.05 16.86 8.84
N ALA A 65 -5.77 17.78 9.77
CA ALA A 65 -6.75 18.30 10.71
C ALA A 65 -7.92 18.98 9.98
N LYS A 66 -9.13 18.91 10.57
CA LYS A 66 -10.30 19.63 10.05
C LYS A 66 -10.06 21.15 9.98
N GLU A 67 -9.36 21.66 10.98
CA GLU A 67 -8.88 23.04 11.05
C GLU A 67 -7.36 22.98 11.24
N ILE A 68 -6.60 23.52 10.28
CA ILE A 68 -5.14 23.43 10.29
C ILE A 68 -4.56 24.42 11.31
N ASP A 69 -3.76 23.92 12.25
CA ASP A 69 -2.98 24.76 13.17
C ASP A 69 -1.71 25.28 12.46
N HIS A 70 -1.85 26.38 11.72
CA HIS A 70 -0.75 27.00 10.98
C HIS A 70 0.44 27.37 11.89
N ALA A 71 0.17 27.84 13.12
CA ALA A 71 1.23 28.23 14.05
C ALA A 71 2.07 27.02 14.49
N ALA A 72 1.43 25.87 14.74
CA ALA A 72 2.15 24.63 15.05
C ALA A 72 2.99 24.14 13.86
N ILE A 73 2.46 24.22 12.62
CA ILE A 73 3.20 23.85 11.41
C ILE A 73 4.45 24.74 11.25
N HIS A 74 4.30 26.06 11.34
CA HIS A 74 5.42 26.99 11.22
C HIS A 74 6.45 26.82 12.33
N ALA A 75 6.01 26.59 13.57
CA ALA A 75 6.91 26.31 14.69
C ALA A 75 7.72 25.03 14.47
N TYR A 76 7.10 24.00 13.90
CA TYR A 76 7.79 22.75 13.55
C TYR A 76 8.79 22.95 12.40
N LEU A 77 8.38 23.56 11.30
CA LEU A 77 9.25 23.82 10.14
C LEU A 77 10.46 24.71 10.50
N LYS A 78 10.32 25.61 11.47
CA LYS A 78 11.43 26.41 12.01
C LYS A 78 12.41 25.59 12.86
N ALA A 79 11.90 24.59 13.58
CA ALA A 79 12.69 23.79 14.52
C ALA A 79 13.36 22.57 13.87
N VAL A 80 12.75 22.05 12.80
CA VAL A 80 13.12 20.76 12.20
C VAL A 80 13.34 20.96 10.69
N ASP A 81 14.59 20.76 10.25
CA ASP A 81 14.97 20.94 8.84
C ASP A 81 14.58 19.71 7.99
N VAL A 82 13.29 19.58 7.69
CA VAL A 82 12.75 18.50 6.84
C VAL A 82 13.23 18.67 5.39
N GLU A 83 13.24 19.90 4.88
CA GLU A 83 13.64 20.22 3.52
C GLU A 83 15.13 19.91 3.26
N GLY A 84 16.01 20.29 4.20
CA GLY A 84 17.43 19.98 4.15
C GLY A 84 17.68 18.48 4.21
N ALA A 85 16.95 17.72 5.03
CA ALA A 85 17.05 16.26 5.07
C ALA A 85 16.66 15.62 3.72
N ILE A 86 15.56 16.08 3.09
CA ILE A 86 15.16 15.62 1.75
C ILE A 86 16.27 15.89 0.72
N ALA A 87 16.88 17.08 0.76
CA ALA A 87 18.00 17.41 -0.11
C ALA A 87 19.25 16.56 0.18
N GLY A 88 19.51 16.24 1.46
CA GLY A 88 20.57 15.35 1.91
C GLY A 88 20.44 13.94 1.34
N VAL A 89 19.24 13.35 1.41
CA VAL A 89 18.93 12.06 0.78
C VAL A 89 19.20 12.11 -0.73
N ALA A 90 18.71 13.13 -1.44
CA ALA A 90 18.91 13.26 -2.88
C ALA A 90 20.40 13.37 -3.25
N ALA A 91 21.17 14.19 -2.53
CA ALA A 91 22.59 14.36 -2.78
C ALA A 91 23.39 13.08 -2.50
N ALA A 92 23.04 12.35 -1.44
CA ALA A 92 23.64 11.06 -1.12
C ALA A 92 23.27 9.97 -2.13
N ALA A 93 22.03 9.95 -2.61
CA ALA A 93 21.54 9.06 -3.66
C ALA A 93 22.34 9.22 -4.96
N MET A 94 22.58 10.47 -5.39
CA MET A 94 23.41 10.76 -6.56
C MET A 94 24.87 10.29 -6.40
N ARG A 95 25.43 10.42 -5.19
CA ARG A 95 26.79 9.92 -4.90
C ARG A 95 26.87 8.40 -4.86
N ALA A 96 25.84 7.73 -4.34
CA ALA A 96 25.79 6.28 -4.25
C ALA A 96 25.71 5.62 -5.63
N GLY A 97 24.90 6.20 -6.54
CA GLY A 97 24.65 5.64 -7.86
C GLY A 97 24.03 4.23 -7.83
N GLY A 98 23.94 3.59 -8.99
CA GLY A 98 23.37 2.24 -9.14
C GLY A 98 21.90 2.14 -8.67
N GLY A 99 21.43 0.91 -8.44
CA GLY A 99 20.04 0.64 -8.04
C GLY A 99 19.64 1.29 -6.72
N ARG A 100 20.52 1.21 -5.70
CA ARG A 100 20.27 1.86 -4.39
C ARG A 100 20.18 3.38 -4.50
N GLY A 101 21.06 4.01 -5.29
CA GLY A 101 21.00 5.43 -5.56
C GLY A 101 19.70 5.83 -6.25
N ALA A 102 19.27 5.08 -7.27
CA ALA A 102 18.02 5.33 -7.98
C ALA A 102 16.79 5.22 -7.05
N TYR A 103 16.75 4.21 -6.18
CA TYR A 103 15.71 4.04 -5.17
C TYR A 103 15.67 5.21 -4.17
N LEU A 104 16.81 5.61 -3.61
CA LEU A 104 16.86 6.73 -2.66
C LEU A 104 16.47 8.05 -3.30
N LEU A 105 16.79 8.24 -4.58
CA LEU A 105 16.38 9.43 -5.34
C LEU A 105 14.86 9.47 -5.48
N SER A 106 14.20 8.33 -5.73
CA SER A 106 12.74 8.28 -5.79
C SER A 106 12.08 8.54 -4.44
N VAL A 107 12.66 8.05 -3.34
CA VAL A 107 12.21 8.38 -1.97
C VAL A 107 12.30 9.89 -1.74
N ALA A 108 13.43 10.52 -2.06
CA ALA A 108 13.60 11.97 -1.92
C ALA A 108 12.60 12.77 -2.78
N ASP A 109 12.37 12.34 -4.03
CA ASP A 109 11.39 12.96 -4.93
C ASP A 109 9.97 12.87 -4.39
N SER A 110 9.55 11.69 -3.90
CA SER A 110 8.23 11.52 -3.29
C SER A 110 8.09 12.39 -2.03
N CYS A 111 9.08 12.38 -1.12
CA CYS A 111 9.09 13.22 0.07
C CYS A 111 9.02 14.71 -0.26
N ARG A 112 9.75 15.15 -1.30
CA ARG A 112 9.69 16.54 -1.78
C ARG A 112 8.28 16.94 -2.20
N VAL A 113 7.59 16.10 -2.98
CA VAL A 113 6.22 16.41 -3.39
C VAL A 113 5.26 16.43 -2.20
N MET A 114 5.39 15.50 -1.27
CA MET A 114 4.57 15.47 -0.05
C MET A 114 4.80 16.70 0.84
N TYR A 115 6.04 17.20 0.91
CA TYR A 115 6.39 18.44 1.58
C TYR A 115 5.81 19.67 0.85
N ASP A 116 5.91 19.74 -0.47
CA ASP A 116 5.36 20.87 -1.23
C ASP A 116 3.83 20.91 -1.16
N LEU A 117 3.16 19.74 -1.05
CA LEU A 117 1.73 19.66 -0.80
C LEU A 117 1.36 20.21 0.60
N VAL A 118 2.20 20.04 1.61
CA VAL A 118 2.03 20.70 2.92
C VAL A 118 2.08 22.21 2.74
N LEU A 119 3.09 22.72 2.03
CA LEU A 119 3.24 24.15 1.78
C LEU A 119 2.07 24.75 0.97
N GLU A 120 1.56 24.03 -0.03
CA GLU A 120 0.33 24.39 -0.75
C GLU A 120 -0.85 24.54 0.22
N LEU A 121 -1.05 23.58 1.12
CA LEU A 121 -2.20 23.56 2.04
C LEU A 121 -2.14 24.68 3.08
N VAL A 122 -0.95 25.07 3.54
CA VAL A 122 -0.79 26.18 4.50
C VAL A 122 -0.68 27.56 3.84
N GLY A 123 -0.65 27.62 2.50
CA GLY A 123 -0.59 28.87 1.74
C GLY A 123 0.81 29.46 1.54
N ASP A 124 1.86 28.72 1.89
CA ASP A 124 3.26 29.17 1.82
C ASP A 124 3.98 28.67 0.55
N GLY A 125 3.34 27.79 -0.23
CA GLY A 125 3.89 27.21 -1.45
C GLY A 125 2.97 27.38 -2.66
N PRO A 126 3.51 27.23 -3.89
CA PRO A 126 2.68 27.19 -5.08
C PRO A 126 1.80 25.94 -5.10
N LYS A 127 0.72 25.97 -5.89
CA LYS A 127 -0.07 24.77 -6.17
C LYS A 127 0.80 23.70 -6.82
N VAL A 128 0.76 22.49 -6.28
CA VAL A 128 1.42 21.30 -6.82
C VAL A 128 0.56 20.73 -7.96
N PRO A 129 1.10 20.64 -9.19
CA PRO A 129 0.36 20.06 -10.32
C PRO A 129 -0.01 18.60 -10.08
N TYR A 130 -1.23 18.20 -10.46
CA TYR A 130 -1.70 16.81 -10.35
C TYR A 130 -0.73 15.81 -11.00
N THR A 131 -0.26 16.09 -12.22
CA THR A 131 0.73 15.28 -12.93
C THR A 131 2.03 15.08 -12.14
N ARG A 132 2.49 16.10 -11.41
CA ARG A 132 3.70 16.01 -10.59
C ARG A 132 3.49 15.05 -9.42
N ALA A 133 2.33 15.10 -8.78
CA ALA A 133 1.96 14.20 -7.69
C ALA A 133 1.90 12.74 -8.15
N VAL A 134 1.22 12.45 -9.26
CA VAL A 134 1.11 11.08 -9.79
C VAL A 134 2.47 10.52 -10.23
N ARG A 135 3.30 11.32 -10.92
CA ARG A 135 4.65 10.87 -11.34
C ARG A 135 5.56 10.55 -10.16
N ALA A 136 5.42 11.28 -9.06
CA ALA A 136 6.23 11.07 -7.87
C ALA A 136 5.91 9.76 -7.14
N SER A 137 4.68 9.25 -7.21
CA SER A 137 4.31 7.95 -6.61
C SER A 137 4.28 6.79 -7.60
N THR A 138 4.10 7.02 -8.91
CA THR A 138 3.93 5.94 -9.90
C THR A 138 5.05 5.85 -10.94
N GLY A 139 5.85 6.92 -11.09
CA GLY A 139 6.82 7.05 -12.18
C GLY A 139 6.20 7.29 -13.56
N LYS A 140 4.86 7.40 -13.68
CA LYS A 140 4.13 7.56 -14.94
C LYS A 140 3.25 8.80 -14.94
N ASP A 141 2.85 9.23 -16.13
CA ASP A 141 1.82 10.23 -16.29
C ASP A 141 0.45 9.73 -15.83
N PRO A 142 -0.40 10.61 -15.29
CA PRO A 142 -1.77 10.24 -14.95
C PRO A 142 -2.55 9.84 -16.20
N SER A 143 -3.38 8.82 -16.07
CA SER A 143 -4.24 8.33 -17.13
C SER A 143 -5.54 7.74 -16.54
N PRO A 144 -6.66 7.79 -17.29
CA PRO A 144 -7.89 7.12 -16.87
C PRO A 144 -7.70 5.59 -16.86
N SER A 145 -8.55 4.90 -16.09
CA SER A 145 -8.65 3.44 -16.08
C SER A 145 -9.63 2.95 -17.16
N ASP A 146 -9.45 1.72 -17.62
CA ASP A 146 -10.38 1.03 -18.52
C ASP A 146 -10.82 -0.31 -17.91
N PRO A 147 -12.04 -0.37 -17.33
CA PRO A 147 -12.51 -1.56 -16.64
C PRO A 147 -13.12 -2.61 -17.60
N SER A 148 -13.15 -2.36 -18.91
CA SER A 148 -13.97 -3.13 -19.86
C SER A 148 -13.66 -4.63 -19.85
N HIS A 149 -12.37 -4.99 -19.89
CA HIS A 149 -11.93 -6.38 -19.85
C HIS A 149 -12.41 -7.12 -18.59
N ASP A 150 -12.16 -6.53 -17.42
CA ASP A 150 -12.49 -7.16 -16.15
C ASP A 150 -14.01 -7.23 -15.94
N ARG A 151 -14.76 -6.20 -16.40
CA ARG A 151 -16.23 -6.22 -16.41
C ARG A 151 -16.79 -7.34 -17.27
N ASP A 152 -16.21 -7.57 -18.45
CA ASP A 152 -16.64 -8.64 -19.34
C ASP A 152 -16.37 -10.02 -18.73
N MET A 153 -15.24 -10.18 -18.05
CA MET A 153 -14.92 -11.40 -17.30
C MET A 153 -15.88 -11.62 -16.12
N VAL A 154 -16.19 -10.59 -15.34
CA VAL A 154 -17.21 -10.64 -14.27
C VAL A 154 -18.55 -11.07 -14.84
N ARG A 155 -18.99 -10.45 -15.96
CA ARG A 155 -20.25 -10.81 -16.62
C ARG A 155 -20.25 -12.25 -17.09
N LYS A 156 -19.15 -12.74 -17.67
CA LYS A 156 -19.01 -14.11 -18.15
C LYS A 156 -19.17 -15.12 -17.01
N ILE A 157 -18.47 -14.89 -15.89
CA ILE A 157 -18.56 -15.77 -14.70
C ILE A 157 -19.99 -15.73 -14.14
N LEU A 158 -20.56 -14.54 -13.89
CA LEU A 158 -21.92 -14.42 -13.37
C LEU A 158 -23.00 -15.02 -14.30
N THR A 159 -22.76 -15.02 -15.62
CA THR A 159 -23.65 -15.68 -16.60
C THR A 159 -23.57 -17.19 -16.47
N ALA A 160 -22.36 -17.76 -16.42
CA ALA A 160 -22.15 -19.19 -16.26
C ALA A 160 -22.78 -19.72 -14.96
N ASN A 161 -22.82 -18.88 -13.93
CA ASN A 161 -23.35 -19.23 -12.61
C ASN A 161 -24.87 -18.97 -12.49
N GLY A 162 -25.52 -18.50 -13.57
CA GLY A 162 -26.95 -18.17 -13.62
C GLY A 162 -27.35 -16.88 -12.90
N GLN A 163 -26.42 -16.14 -12.31
CA GLN A 163 -26.71 -14.93 -11.54
C GLN A 163 -27.22 -13.78 -12.41
N MET A 164 -26.68 -13.64 -13.62
CA MET A 164 -27.16 -12.64 -14.58
C MET A 164 -28.64 -12.83 -14.94
N ALA A 165 -29.10 -14.07 -15.08
CA ALA A 165 -30.51 -14.37 -15.37
C ALA A 165 -31.41 -14.02 -14.18
N LYS A 166 -30.99 -14.32 -12.94
CA LYS A 166 -31.73 -13.98 -11.72
C LYS A 166 -31.88 -12.45 -11.55
N SER A 167 -30.90 -11.68 -12.00
CA SER A 167 -30.88 -10.22 -11.89
C SER A 167 -31.43 -9.49 -13.12
N GLY A 168 -32.20 -10.18 -13.98
CA GLY A 168 -32.83 -9.55 -15.14
C GLY A 168 -31.86 -9.00 -16.18
N GLY A 169 -30.61 -9.49 -16.20
CA GLY A 169 -29.56 -9.02 -17.11
C GLY A 169 -28.76 -7.81 -16.61
N ASP A 170 -29.10 -7.23 -15.45
CA ASP A 170 -28.34 -6.13 -14.86
C ASP A 170 -27.10 -6.65 -14.12
N LEU A 171 -25.92 -6.16 -14.55
CA LEU A 171 -24.62 -6.59 -14.01
C LEU A 171 -24.43 -6.13 -12.57
N ILE A 172 -24.88 -4.93 -12.22
CA ILE A 172 -24.68 -4.38 -10.87
C ILE A 172 -25.55 -5.14 -9.87
N ALA A 173 -26.83 -5.34 -10.21
CA ALA A 173 -27.71 -6.16 -9.41
C ALA A 173 -27.20 -7.61 -9.28
N ALA A 174 -26.58 -8.17 -10.32
CA ALA A 174 -25.97 -9.51 -10.24
C ALA A 174 -24.77 -9.56 -9.29
N VAL A 175 -23.88 -8.57 -9.35
CA VAL A 175 -22.72 -8.46 -8.44
C VAL A 175 -23.17 -8.27 -7.00
N ASP A 176 -24.13 -7.38 -6.73
CA ASP A 176 -24.63 -7.13 -5.39
C ASP A 176 -25.29 -8.37 -4.79
N ALA A 177 -26.13 -9.05 -5.58
CA ALA A 177 -26.75 -10.30 -5.15
C ALA A 177 -25.70 -11.39 -4.88
N TRP A 178 -24.69 -11.52 -5.75
CA TRP A 178 -23.58 -12.46 -5.55
C TRP A 178 -22.80 -12.18 -4.26
N ARG A 179 -22.51 -10.90 -3.97
CA ARG A 179 -21.85 -10.47 -2.72
C ARG A 179 -22.72 -10.81 -1.50
N GLY A 180 -24.02 -10.51 -1.57
CA GLY A 180 -24.97 -10.75 -0.49
C GLY A 180 -25.11 -12.24 -0.13
N GLU A 181 -25.14 -13.12 -1.13
CA GLU A 181 -25.18 -14.57 -0.94
C GLU A 181 -23.92 -15.13 -0.25
N ARG A 182 -22.80 -14.41 -0.32
CA ARG A 182 -21.47 -14.84 0.15
C ARG A 182 -20.93 -13.99 1.29
N ALA A 183 -21.76 -13.14 1.89
CA ALA A 183 -21.33 -12.19 2.90
C ALA A 183 -20.68 -12.90 4.09
N VAL A 184 -19.55 -12.36 4.55
CA VAL A 184 -18.93 -12.75 5.80
C VAL A 184 -19.57 -11.96 6.93
N ALA A 185 -20.12 -12.65 7.94
CA ALA A 185 -20.62 -11.97 9.12
C ALA A 185 -19.45 -11.40 9.93
N GLY A 186 -19.55 -10.15 10.40
CA GLY A 186 -18.46 -9.47 11.14
C GLY A 186 -17.89 -10.30 12.31
N ARG A 187 -18.76 -10.98 13.06
CA ARG A 187 -18.34 -11.88 14.18
C ARG A 187 -17.48 -13.07 13.76
N GLU A 188 -17.54 -13.48 12.49
CA GLU A 188 -16.82 -14.64 11.95
C GLU A 188 -15.47 -14.26 11.35
N VAL A 189 -15.23 -12.96 11.12
CA VAL A 189 -14.04 -12.45 10.42
C VAL A 189 -12.74 -12.97 11.03
N ALA A 190 -12.57 -12.90 12.35
CA ALA A 190 -11.34 -13.36 13.00
C ALA A 190 -11.11 -14.88 12.83
N ALA A 191 -12.17 -15.68 13.04
CA ALA A 191 -12.09 -17.13 12.88
C ALA A 191 -11.79 -17.54 11.44
N LYS A 192 -12.47 -16.90 10.46
CA LYS A 192 -12.23 -17.14 9.03
C LYS A 192 -10.85 -16.69 8.59
N SER A 193 -10.35 -15.56 9.12
CA SER A 193 -9.00 -15.08 8.82
C SER A 193 -7.95 -16.13 9.17
N THR A 194 -8.08 -16.78 10.34
CA THR A 194 -7.13 -17.80 10.80
C THR A 194 -7.03 -18.97 9.82
N GLY A 195 -8.18 -19.48 9.34
CA GLY A 195 -8.21 -20.57 8.35
C GLY A 195 -7.60 -20.14 7.01
N VAL A 196 -7.99 -18.97 6.49
CA VAL A 196 -7.47 -18.46 5.22
C VAL A 196 -5.96 -18.21 5.27
N ILE A 197 -5.43 -17.69 6.39
CA ILE A 197 -4.00 -17.50 6.59
C ILE A 197 -3.26 -18.84 6.54
N ALA A 198 -3.75 -19.86 7.25
CA ALA A 198 -3.10 -21.17 7.25
C ALA A 198 -3.04 -21.79 5.84
N ASP A 199 -4.13 -21.67 5.07
CA ASP A 199 -4.20 -22.14 3.68
C ASP A 199 -3.19 -21.39 2.80
N TYR A 200 -3.12 -20.06 2.91
CA TYR A 200 -2.18 -19.26 2.14
C TYR A 200 -0.73 -19.41 2.57
N GLU A 201 -0.43 -19.68 3.84
CA GLU A 201 0.91 -20.05 4.27
C GLU A 201 1.35 -21.36 3.61
N ALA A 202 0.49 -22.37 3.57
CA ALA A 202 0.80 -23.65 2.91
C ALA A 202 1.04 -23.48 1.40
N LEU A 203 0.18 -22.70 0.74
CA LEU A 203 0.32 -22.35 -0.67
C LEU A 203 1.60 -21.54 -0.95
N THR A 204 1.92 -20.56 -0.11
CA THR A 204 3.12 -19.73 -0.23
C THR A 204 4.40 -20.54 -0.04
N ARG A 205 4.42 -21.48 0.93
CA ARG A 205 5.54 -22.42 1.09
C ARG A 205 5.75 -23.30 -0.14
N LYS A 206 4.66 -23.66 -0.83
CA LYS A 206 4.72 -24.48 -2.04
C LYS A 206 5.17 -23.68 -3.26
N ASN A 207 4.66 -22.46 -3.44
CA ASN A 207 4.73 -21.75 -4.71
C ASN A 207 5.62 -20.50 -4.72
N LEU A 208 5.99 -19.95 -3.56
CA LEU A 208 6.91 -18.81 -3.46
C LEU A 208 8.28 -19.24 -2.93
N HIS A 209 8.33 -19.96 -1.80
CA HIS A 209 9.58 -20.32 -1.13
C HIS A 209 10.62 -21.05 -2.00
N PRO A 210 10.25 -21.92 -2.97
CA PRO A 210 11.24 -22.56 -3.83
C PRO A 210 12.06 -21.58 -4.66
N HIS A 211 11.52 -20.38 -4.92
CA HIS A 211 12.17 -19.35 -5.72
C HIS A 211 13.02 -18.38 -4.87
N LEU A 212 12.84 -18.38 -3.54
CA LEU A 212 13.53 -17.46 -2.64
C LEU A 212 14.83 -18.05 -2.06
N PRO A 213 15.80 -17.21 -1.65
CA PRO A 213 16.99 -17.66 -0.95
C PRO A 213 16.65 -18.48 0.31
N PRO A 214 17.40 -19.55 0.62
CA PRO A 214 17.12 -20.42 1.76
C PRO A 214 17.01 -19.68 3.10
N GLU A 215 17.72 -18.57 3.27
CA GLU A 215 17.74 -17.78 4.51
C GLU A 215 16.39 -17.11 4.83
N LEU A 216 15.48 -17.01 3.86
CA LEU A 216 14.12 -16.46 4.07
C LEU A 216 13.11 -17.53 4.50
N ARG A 217 13.43 -18.82 4.39
CA ARG A 217 12.47 -19.92 4.65
C ARG A 217 11.97 -20.00 6.08
N ASP A 218 12.79 -19.54 7.03
CA ASP A 218 12.50 -19.55 8.47
C ASP A 218 11.83 -18.27 8.96
N VAL A 219 11.58 -17.30 8.07
CA VAL A 219 10.88 -16.06 8.44
C VAL A 219 9.38 -16.36 8.58
N PRO A 220 8.75 -16.08 9.74
CA PRO A 220 7.30 -16.16 9.90
C PRO A 220 6.61 -15.18 8.95
N MET A 221 5.68 -15.67 8.12
CA MET A 221 4.96 -14.87 7.12
C MET A 221 3.68 -14.23 7.66
N ALA A 222 3.20 -14.70 8.82
CA ALA A 222 1.93 -14.30 9.40
C ALA A 222 2.00 -14.20 10.94
N ASN A 223 3.11 -13.69 11.51
CA ASN A 223 3.17 -13.43 12.96
C ASN A 223 2.37 -12.16 13.32
N ILE A 224 1.04 -12.29 13.25
CA ILE A 224 0.10 -11.20 13.42
C ILE A 224 -0.69 -11.31 14.73
N SER A 225 -1.01 -10.15 15.31
CA SER A 225 -2.09 -10.02 16.30
C SER A 225 -3.33 -9.43 15.65
N PHE A 226 -4.47 -10.09 15.79
CA PHE A 226 -5.75 -9.61 15.28
C PHE A 226 -6.33 -8.51 16.17
N LEU A 227 -6.73 -7.41 15.56
CA LEU A 227 -7.41 -6.30 16.23
C LEU A 227 -8.71 -5.99 15.48
N SER A 228 -9.84 -6.16 16.17
CA SER A 228 -11.14 -5.75 15.63
C SER A 228 -11.31 -4.25 15.87
N ILE A 229 -11.51 -3.47 14.81
CA ILE A 229 -11.78 -2.03 14.92
C ILE A 229 -13.17 -1.75 14.39
N GLU A 230 -13.95 -0.96 15.12
CA GLU A 230 -15.25 -0.46 14.65
C GLU A 230 -15.08 0.95 14.05
N ASN A 231 -15.74 1.21 12.93
CA ASN A 231 -15.79 2.53 12.28
C ASN A 231 -14.43 3.08 11.79
N ALA A 232 -13.48 2.20 11.48
CA ALA A 232 -12.22 2.59 10.84
C ALA A 232 -12.47 3.17 9.43
N TRP A 233 -11.64 4.12 9.00
CA TRP A 233 -11.71 4.69 7.65
C TRP A 233 -11.19 3.74 6.56
N PHE A 234 -10.66 2.56 6.92
CA PHE A 234 -10.15 1.52 6.02
C PHE A 234 -10.88 0.17 6.15
N SER A 235 -10.64 -0.69 5.15
CA SER A 235 -11.10 -2.09 5.00
C SER A 235 -10.50 -3.06 6.01
N GLY A 236 -9.27 -3.42 5.70
CA GLY A 236 -8.29 -3.86 6.66
C GLY A 236 -7.15 -2.86 6.66
N SER A 237 -6.30 -2.95 7.67
CA SER A 237 -4.98 -2.34 7.69
C SER A 237 -4.06 -3.36 8.34
N MET A 238 -2.95 -3.60 7.67
CA MET A 238 -1.80 -4.23 8.28
C MET A 238 -0.89 -3.15 8.87
N ASN A 239 -0.38 -3.35 10.09
CA ASN A 239 0.70 -2.53 10.63
C ASN A 239 1.89 -3.41 10.97
N TYR A 240 2.99 -3.19 10.25
CA TYR A 240 4.22 -3.91 10.53
C TYR A 240 4.99 -3.16 11.61
N ILE A 241 5.17 -3.81 12.76
CA ILE A 241 5.85 -3.20 13.90
C ILE A 241 7.31 -3.65 13.88
N GLY A 242 7.55 -4.95 13.83
CA GLY A 242 8.89 -5.53 13.70
C GLY A 242 9.86 -5.18 14.83
N ARG A 243 9.42 -4.79 16.03
CA ARG A 243 10.33 -4.35 17.13
C ARG A 243 10.57 -5.41 18.19
N ALA A 244 9.65 -6.37 18.36
CA ALA A 244 9.87 -7.49 19.26
C ALA A 244 11.09 -8.35 18.86
N ARG A 245 11.80 -8.84 19.88
CA ARG A 245 13.05 -9.59 19.75
C ARG A 245 12.98 -10.86 20.59
N ASN A 246 13.57 -11.93 20.07
CA ASN A 246 13.89 -13.13 20.84
C ASN A 246 15.06 -12.86 21.79
N MET A 247 15.33 -13.79 22.72
CA MET A 247 16.44 -13.66 23.67
C MET A 247 17.82 -13.54 22.99
N ASP A 248 17.98 -14.10 21.80
CA ASP A 248 19.20 -14.01 20.98
C ASP A 248 19.29 -12.72 20.15
N GLY A 249 18.32 -11.81 20.29
CA GLY A 249 18.25 -10.55 19.54
C GLY A 249 17.75 -10.69 18.10
N THR A 250 17.29 -11.87 17.68
CA THR A 250 16.62 -12.03 16.38
C THR A 250 15.21 -11.43 16.42
N PRO A 251 14.70 -10.85 15.31
CA PRO A 251 13.35 -10.30 15.27
C PRO A 251 12.29 -11.38 15.37
N GLN A 252 11.16 -11.03 15.99
CA GLN A 252 9.95 -11.87 15.98
C GLN A 252 9.05 -11.58 14.78
N TYR A 253 9.35 -10.54 13.98
CA TYR A 253 8.57 -10.15 12.79
C TYR A 253 7.10 -9.84 13.11
N GLU A 254 6.87 -9.18 14.24
CA GLU A 254 5.52 -8.83 14.71
C GLU A 254 4.81 -7.84 13.78
N ALA A 255 3.54 -8.12 13.51
CA ALA A 255 2.62 -7.21 12.86
C ALA A 255 1.25 -7.24 13.56
N THR A 256 0.43 -6.23 13.32
CA THR A 256 -1.00 -6.27 13.67
C THR A 256 -1.82 -6.30 12.40
N TYR A 257 -2.92 -7.04 12.44
CA TYR A 257 -3.91 -7.04 11.37
C TYR A 257 -5.22 -6.52 11.92
N GLU A 258 -5.56 -5.32 11.49
CA GLU A 258 -6.75 -4.58 11.86
C GLU A 258 -7.82 -4.82 10.80
N ILE A 259 -8.98 -5.34 11.17
CA ILE A 259 -10.12 -5.45 10.26
C ILE A 259 -11.27 -4.64 10.80
N ASN A 260 -11.89 -3.86 9.92
CA ASN A 260 -13.10 -3.13 10.25
C ASN A 260 -14.27 -4.11 10.46
N ALA A 261 -14.79 -4.22 11.67
CA ALA A 261 -15.88 -5.14 12.00
C ALA A 261 -17.21 -4.79 11.28
N SER A 262 -17.34 -3.55 10.80
CA SER A 262 -18.47 -3.09 9.99
C SER A 262 -18.34 -3.41 8.51
N LEU A 263 -17.25 -4.07 8.08
CA LEU A 263 -16.97 -4.37 6.69
C LEU A 263 -18.01 -5.35 6.11
N GLN A 264 -18.70 -4.89 5.07
CA GLN A 264 -19.51 -5.76 4.22
C GLN A 264 -18.65 -6.32 3.09
N ILE A 265 -18.25 -7.59 3.20
CA ILE A 265 -17.37 -8.25 2.24
C ILE A 265 -17.83 -9.68 1.97
N SER A 266 -17.71 -10.12 0.71
CA SER A 266 -17.95 -11.51 0.34
C SER A 266 -16.75 -12.39 0.74
N MET A 267 -16.97 -13.69 0.96
CA MET A 267 -15.88 -14.61 1.31
C MET A 267 -14.71 -14.60 0.29
N PRO A 268 -14.95 -14.56 -1.04
CA PRO A 268 -13.86 -14.50 -2.01
C PRO A 268 -13.09 -13.16 -2.00
N GLU A 269 -13.78 -12.02 -1.87
CA GLU A 269 -13.11 -10.72 -1.69
C GLU A 269 -12.32 -10.67 -0.37
N PHE A 270 -12.83 -11.34 0.67
CA PHE A 270 -12.15 -11.45 1.96
C PHE A 270 -10.87 -12.30 1.88
N GLN A 271 -10.88 -13.39 1.11
CA GLN A 271 -9.67 -14.16 0.83
C GLN A 271 -8.61 -13.31 0.12
N GLN A 272 -9.01 -12.53 -0.87
CA GLN A 272 -8.10 -11.57 -1.51
C GLN A 272 -7.53 -10.60 -0.47
N LEU A 273 -8.38 -10.01 0.40
CA LEU A 273 -7.94 -9.06 1.43
C LEU A 273 -6.92 -9.69 2.39
N VAL A 274 -7.17 -10.91 2.85
CA VAL A 274 -6.22 -11.62 3.73
C VAL A 274 -4.88 -11.84 3.02
N SER A 275 -4.90 -12.24 1.75
CA SER A 275 -3.67 -12.44 0.99
C SER A 275 -2.89 -11.14 0.76
N HIS A 276 -3.61 -10.04 0.53
CA HIS A 276 -3.07 -8.71 0.31
C HIS A 276 -2.39 -8.18 1.57
N GLU A 277 -3.07 -8.25 2.71
CA GLU A 277 -2.56 -7.68 3.96
C GLU A 277 -1.51 -8.58 4.62
N VAL A 278 -1.71 -9.90 4.60
CA VAL A 278 -0.94 -10.84 5.43
C VAL A 278 0.04 -11.67 4.60
N VAL A 279 -0.46 -12.73 3.96
CA VAL A 279 0.38 -13.75 3.33
C VAL A 279 -0.11 -14.12 1.93
N PRO A 280 0.72 -14.00 0.89
CA PRO A 280 2.11 -13.54 0.85
C PRO A 280 2.28 -12.02 0.63
N GLY A 281 1.28 -11.20 0.96
CA GLY A 281 1.28 -9.76 0.71
C GLY A 281 2.14 -8.93 1.67
N HIS A 282 1.56 -7.89 2.29
CA HIS A 282 2.33 -6.86 3.01
C HIS A 282 3.14 -7.40 4.19
N VAL A 283 2.54 -8.17 5.13
CA VAL A 283 3.30 -8.74 6.29
C VAL A 283 4.48 -9.55 5.80
N THR A 284 4.26 -10.43 4.82
CA THR A 284 5.32 -11.30 4.27
C THR A 284 6.43 -10.48 3.63
N THR A 285 6.08 -9.48 2.82
CA THR A 285 7.04 -8.59 2.17
C THR A 285 7.90 -7.88 3.22
N PHE A 286 7.28 -7.32 4.25
CA PHE A 286 7.99 -6.50 5.22
C PHE A 286 8.83 -7.35 6.18
N ALA A 287 8.38 -8.58 6.50
CA ALA A 287 9.17 -9.56 7.24
C ALA A 287 10.44 -9.98 6.49
N PHE A 288 10.35 -10.19 5.18
CA PHE A 288 11.53 -10.46 4.36
C PHE A 288 12.48 -9.26 4.30
N LEU A 289 11.96 -8.04 4.13
CA LEU A 289 12.80 -6.84 4.18
C LEU A 289 13.52 -6.69 5.52
N GLN A 290 12.83 -6.95 6.65
CA GLN A 290 13.47 -6.95 7.96
C GLN A 290 14.59 -7.99 8.06
N LYS A 291 14.36 -9.22 7.57
CA LYS A 291 15.40 -10.26 7.53
C LYS A 291 16.59 -9.83 6.68
N LEU A 292 16.36 -9.28 5.49
CA LEU A 292 17.40 -8.80 4.58
C LEU A 292 18.20 -7.65 5.20
N TYR A 293 17.55 -6.72 5.90
CA TYR A 293 18.21 -5.64 6.64
C TYR A 293 19.11 -6.20 7.75
N ARG A 294 18.60 -7.17 8.55
CA ARG A 294 19.41 -7.84 9.59
C ARG A 294 20.63 -8.56 9.04
N MET A 295 20.53 -9.07 7.81
CA MET A 295 21.63 -9.70 7.08
C MET A 295 22.58 -8.70 6.42
N GLY A 296 22.30 -7.39 6.47
CA GLY A 296 23.08 -6.36 5.79
C GLY A 296 22.93 -6.36 4.26
N LYS A 297 21.88 -7.00 3.72
CA LYS A 297 21.61 -7.09 2.27
C LYS A 297 20.89 -5.86 1.72
N ILE A 298 20.21 -5.08 2.57
CA ILE A 298 19.57 -3.80 2.22
C ILE A 298 19.95 -2.71 3.24
N GLY A 299 19.85 -1.44 2.82
CA GLY A 299 20.17 -0.28 3.64
C GLY A 299 19.10 0.06 4.69
N PHE A 300 19.40 1.07 5.51
CA PHE A 300 18.49 1.58 6.54
C PHE A 300 17.13 2.00 6.01
N GLU A 301 17.07 2.53 4.78
CA GLU A 301 15.84 2.92 4.11
C GLU A 301 14.81 1.78 4.00
N GLY A 302 15.26 0.51 4.02
CA GLY A 302 14.37 -0.65 4.06
C GLY A 302 13.66 -0.86 5.40
N THR A 303 13.98 -0.06 6.42
CA THR A 303 13.40 -0.15 7.78
C THR A 303 12.32 0.87 8.07
N VAL A 304 12.12 1.81 7.14
CA VAL A 304 11.12 2.89 7.23
C VAL A 304 10.31 2.87 5.95
N LEU A 305 9.42 1.88 5.86
CA LEU A 305 8.58 1.70 4.68
C LEU A 305 7.55 2.83 4.61
N THR A 306 7.25 3.27 3.39
CA THR A 306 6.52 4.50 3.14
C THR A 306 5.27 4.26 2.31
N MET A 307 4.19 4.97 2.60
CA MET A 307 3.06 5.19 1.69
C MET A 307 3.34 6.37 0.76
N ASN A 308 2.57 6.49 -0.33
CA ASN A 308 2.66 7.59 -1.31
C ASN A 308 4.00 7.70 -2.08
N THR A 309 4.82 6.64 -2.10
CA THR A 309 6.08 6.59 -2.86
C THR A 309 6.03 5.57 -3.98
N ARG A 310 7.05 5.58 -4.85
CA ARG A 310 7.20 4.55 -5.90
C ARG A 310 7.39 3.15 -5.32
N PHE A 311 8.02 3.04 -4.16
CA PHE A 311 8.10 1.75 -3.45
C PHE A 311 6.71 1.31 -2.98
N ALA A 312 5.90 2.23 -2.44
CA ALA A 312 4.52 1.93 -2.04
C ALA A 312 3.72 1.35 -3.21
N ALA A 313 3.81 1.96 -4.40
CA ALA A 313 3.17 1.44 -5.59
C ALA A 313 3.60 -0.02 -5.89
N LEU A 314 4.89 -0.35 -5.73
CA LEU A 314 5.37 -1.71 -5.96
C LEU A 314 4.83 -2.68 -4.90
N ALA A 315 4.85 -2.28 -3.62
CA ALA A 315 4.33 -3.07 -2.52
C ALA A 315 2.83 -3.36 -2.67
N GLU A 316 2.02 -2.36 -3.05
CA GLU A 316 0.61 -2.57 -3.38
C GLU A 316 0.43 -3.52 -4.57
N GLY A 317 1.29 -3.40 -5.58
CA GLY A 317 1.29 -4.33 -6.72
C GLY A 317 1.57 -5.78 -6.32
N ILE A 318 2.51 -6.00 -5.40
CA ILE A 318 2.83 -7.32 -4.83
C ILE A 318 1.64 -7.84 -4.05
N ALA A 319 1.08 -7.03 -3.14
CA ALA A 319 -0.05 -7.38 -2.31
C ALA A 319 -1.30 -7.73 -3.13
N ASN A 320 -1.60 -6.96 -4.18
CA ASN A 320 -2.73 -7.23 -5.08
C ASN A 320 -2.55 -8.49 -5.93
N ASN A 321 -1.31 -8.87 -6.23
CA ASN A 321 -0.99 -10.12 -6.91
C ASN A 321 -0.73 -11.28 -5.94
N ALA A 322 -0.79 -11.06 -4.62
CA ALA A 322 -0.38 -12.02 -3.60
C ALA A 322 -1.19 -13.31 -3.67
N ILE A 323 -2.50 -13.23 -3.91
CA ILE A 323 -3.34 -14.42 -4.11
C ILE A 323 -2.87 -15.27 -5.28
N LEU A 324 -2.51 -14.67 -6.41
CA LEU A 324 -2.00 -15.37 -7.59
C LEU A 324 -0.61 -15.96 -7.31
N ILE A 325 0.23 -15.26 -6.56
CA ILE A 325 1.55 -15.75 -6.09
C ILE A 325 1.35 -16.98 -5.19
N ALA A 326 0.44 -16.92 -4.22
CA ALA A 326 0.13 -18.02 -3.33
C ALA A 326 -0.31 -19.25 -4.13
N HIS A 327 -1.21 -19.08 -5.11
CA HIS A 327 -1.66 -20.18 -5.96
C HIS A 327 -0.64 -20.64 -7.01
N GLY A 328 0.47 -19.93 -7.19
CA GLY A 328 1.50 -20.27 -8.19
C GLY A 328 1.08 -20.01 -9.63
N VAL A 329 0.11 -19.12 -9.85
CA VAL A 329 -0.45 -18.80 -11.17
C VAL A 329 -0.21 -17.35 -11.55
N THR A 330 -0.26 -17.03 -12.84
CA THR A 330 -0.02 -15.67 -13.38
C THR A 330 -1.25 -15.01 -13.95
N SER A 331 -2.37 -15.73 -14.08
CA SER A 331 -3.65 -15.21 -14.54
C SER A 331 -4.76 -15.59 -13.58
N ILE A 332 -5.86 -14.84 -13.63
CA ILE A 332 -7.04 -15.09 -12.78
C ILE A 332 -7.74 -16.36 -13.27
N GLU A 333 -7.79 -16.57 -14.59
CA GLU A 333 -8.43 -17.70 -15.25
C GLU A 333 -7.82 -19.05 -14.84
N ASP A 334 -6.55 -19.04 -14.40
CA ASP A 334 -5.85 -20.22 -13.90
C ASP A 334 -6.21 -20.56 -12.43
N LEU A 335 -6.96 -19.70 -11.73
CA LEU A 335 -7.52 -20.05 -10.43
C LEU A 335 -8.60 -21.11 -10.61
N GLY A 336 -8.54 -22.21 -9.85
CA GLY A 336 -9.48 -23.32 -10.01
C GLY A 336 -10.91 -23.07 -9.53
N ASP A 337 -11.15 -21.99 -8.78
CA ASP A 337 -12.45 -21.66 -8.19
C ASP A 337 -13.05 -20.40 -8.86
N PRO A 338 -14.18 -20.52 -9.61
CA PRO A 338 -14.85 -19.39 -10.23
C PRO A 338 -15.31 -18.29 -9.25
N ASP A 339 -15.67 -18.64 -8.01
CA ASP A 339 -16.04 -17.64 -7.00
C ASP A 339 -14.81 -16.86 -6.55
N LEU A 340 -13.65 -17.53 -6.41
CA LEU A 340 -12.37 -16.87 -6.15
C LEU A 340 -11.94 -15.97 -7.31
N GLN A 341 -12.07 -16.43 -8.55
CA GLN A 341 -11.82 -15.62 -9.75
C GLN A 341 -12.62 -14.31 -9.71
N LEU A 342 -13.92 -14.42 -9.41
CA LEU A 342 -14.81 -13.27 -9.33
C LEU A 342 -14.44 -12.34 -8.16
N GLY A 343 -14.12 -12.87 -6.99
CA GLY A 343 -13.64 -12.06 -5.86
C GLY A 343 -12.37 -11.26 -6.19
N VAL A 344 -11.42 -11.89 -6.86
CA VAL A 344 -10.18 -11.22 -7.33
C VAL A 344 -10.50 -10.14 -8.36
N LEU A 345 -11.31 -10.42 -9.37
CA LEU A 345 -11.70 -9.43 -10.38
C LEU A 345 -12.37 -8.20 -9.76
N LEU A 346 -13.26 -8.39 -8.78
CA LEU A 346 -13.93 -7.29 -8.08
C LEU A 346 -12.94 -6.46 -7.24
N ALA A 347 -11.93 -7.09 -6.64
CA ALA A 347 -10.86 -6.37 -5.95
C ALA A 347 -9.99 -5.55 -6.92
N LEU A 348 -9.64 -6.10 -8.08
CA LEU A 348 -8.86 -5.39 -9.10
C LEU A 348 -9.65 -4.22 -9.71
N LEU A 349 -10.94 -4.40 -9.98
CA LEU A 349 -11.83 -3.31 -10.38
C LEU A 349 -11.88 -2.19 -9.34
N GLN A 350 -11.81 -2.52 -8.05
CA GLN A 350 -11.71 -1.50 -6.99
C GLN A 350 -10.39 -0.72 -7.06
N ASP A 351 -9.26 -1.35 -7.41
CA ASP A 351 -8.00 -0.62 -7.61
C ASP A 351 -8.02 0.28 -8.84
N GLN A 352 -8.64 -0.20 -9.91
CA GLN A 352 -8.91 0.62 -11.08
C GLN A 352 -9.82 1.81 -10.70
N ALA A 353 -10.82 1.60 -9.83
CA ALA A 353 -11.70 2.65 -9.31
C ALA A 353 -10.94 3.69 -8.47
N LYS A 354 -9.95 3.28 -7.65
CA LYS A 354 -9.08 4.21 -6.91
C LYS A 354 -8.37 5.15 -7.88
N ASN A 355 -7.69 4.60 -8.90
CA ASN A 355 -7.05 5.44 -9.93
C ASN A 355 -8.05 6.32 -10.67
N GLN A 356 -9.21 5.78 -11.08
CA GLN A 356 -10.21 6.55 -11.80
C GLN A 356 -10.77 7.69 -10.95
N SER A 357 -10.94 7.48 -9.65
CA SER A 357 -11.33 8.53 -8.71
C SER A 357 -10.30 9.65 -8.67
N SER A 358 -9.00 9.31 -8.61
CA SER A 358 -7.91 10.30 -8.68
C SER A 358 -8.00 11.13 -9.96
N TRP A 359 -8.14 10.47 -11.11
CA TRP A 359 -8.21 11.11 -12.42
C TRP A 359 -9.41 12.04 -12.55
N LEU A 360 -10.62 11.55 -12.26
CA LEU A 360 -11.83 12.36 -12.41
C LEU A 360 -11.86 13.54 -11.42
N THR A 361 -11.39 13.35 -10.18
CA THR A 361 -11.38 14.42 -9.18
C THR A 361 -10.32 15.47 -9.46
N TRP A 362 -9.07 15.07 -9.70
CA TRP A 362 -7.93 16.01 -9.77
C TRP A 362 -7.47 16.34 -11.19
N GLY A 363 -7.67 15.42 -12.14
CA GLY A 363 -7.36 15.62 -13.55
C GLY A 363 -8.48 16.36 -14.28
N GLU A 364 -9.73 15.97 -14.06
CA GLU A 364 -10.90 16.53 -14.78
C GLU A 364 -11.76 17.48 -13.94
N GLY A 365 -11.55 17.55 -12.62
CA GLY A 365 -12.33 18.43 -11.74
C GLY A 365 -13.81 18.06 -11.62
N LYS A 366 -14.16 16.78 -11.77
CA LYS A 366 -15.53 16.29 -11.74
C LYS A 366 -16.16 16.40 -10.34
N PRO A 367 -17.46 16.71 -10.23
CA PRO A 367 -18.18 16.69 -8.96
C PRO A 367 -18.20 15.31 -8.30
N THR A 368 -18.15 15.25 -6.96
CA THR A 368 -18.16 14.01 -6.17
C THR A 368 -19.27 13.04 -6.57
N ALA A 369 -20.50 13.52 -6.79
CA ALA A 369 -21.62 12.67 -7.18
C ALA A 369 -21.44 12.01 -8.56
N GLU A 370 -20.83 12.72 -9.53
CA GLU A 370 -20.51 12.17 -10.85
C GLU A 370 -19.42 11.10 -10.73
N VAL A 371 -18.37 11.37 -9.94
CA VAL A 371 -17.32 10.38 -9.67
C VAL A 371 -17.92 9.13 -9.03
N ALA A 372 -18.73 9.26 -7.97
CA ALA A 372 -19.38 8.13 -7.30
C ALA A 372 -20.21 7.28 -8.26
N ALA A 373 -20.99 7.93 -9.13
CA ALA A 373 -21.81 7.25 -10.13
C ALA A 373 -20.95 6.44 -11.11
N VAL A 374 -19.86 7.00 -11.64
CA VAL A 374 -18.93 6.29 -12.53
C VAL A 374 -18.28 5.10 -11.81
N LEU A 375 -17.75 5.30 -10.59
CA LEU A 375 -17.12 4.20 -9.85
C LEU A 375 -18.10 3.04 -9.62
N ARG A 376 -19.33 3.37 -9.22
CA ARG A 376 -20.38 2.37 -8.99
C ARG A 376 -20.77 1.65 -10.27
N GLN A 377 -21.01 2.39 -11.34
CA GLN A 377 -21.54 1.85 -12.59
C GLN A 377 -20.50 1.04 -13.36
N ASP A 378 -19.29 1.59 -13.47
CA ASP A 378 -18.25 1.11 -14.38
C ASP A 378 -17.22 0.23 -13.68
N TYR A 379 -17.00 0.42 -12.39
CA TYR A 379 -16.01 -0.37 -11.64
C TYR A 379 -16.66 -1.34 -10.65
N LEU A 380 -17.99 -1.44 -10.63
CA LEU A 380 -18.75 -2.43 -9.87
C LEU A 380 -18.42 -2.44 -8.36
N VAL A 381 -17.88 -1.33 -7.84
CA VAL A 381 -17.63 -1.18 -6.41
C VAL A 381 -18.98 -1.06 -5.67
N SER A 382 -19.00 -1.35 -4.37
CA SER A 382 -20.22 -1.14 -3.57
C SER A 382 -20.55 0.36 -3.46
N ALA A 383 -21.78 0.68 -3.06
CA ALA A 383 -22.19 2.07 -2.84
C ALA A 383 -21.33 2.77 -1.76
N GLU A 384 -21.03 2.07 -0.66
CA GLU A 384 -20.12 2.55 0.39
C GLU A 384 -18.73 2.87 -0.17
N ARG A 385 -18.19 2.00 -1.03
CA ARG A 385 -16.90 2.22 -1.67
C ARG A 385 -16.92 3.40 -2.64
N ALA A 386 -17.96 3.53 -3.45
CA ALA A 386 -18.11 4.65 -4.36
C ALA A 386 -18.14 5.99 -3.61
N ASP A 387 -18.88 6.06 -2.50
CA ASP A 387 -18.94 7.26 -1.63
C ASP A 387 -17.57 7.59 -1.02
N LYS A 388 -16.93 6.60 -0.40
CA LYS A 388 -15.60 6.76 0.20
C LYS A 388 -14.54 7.22 -0.81
N LEU A 389 -14.48 6.56 -1.97
CA LEU A 389 -13.47 6.85 -3.00
C LEU A 389 -13.72 8.21 -3.64
N SER A 390 -14.96 8.58 -3.97
CA SER A 390 -15.27 9.89 -4.55
C SER A 390 -15.22 11.06 -3.55
N GLY A 391 -15.37 10.77 -2.25
CA GLY A 391 -15.39 11.71 -1.15
C GLY A 391 -14.04 11.82 -0.43
N ALA A 392 -14.00 11.31 0.80
CA ALA A 392 -12.89 11.54 1.72
C ALA A 392 -11.52 11.11 1.17
N TRP A 393 -11.45 9.99 0.44
CA TRP A 393 -10.18 9.52 -0.15
C TRP A 393 -9.82 10.27 -1.42
N GLY A 394 -10.72 10.31 -2.39
CA GLY A 394 -10.49 10.92 -3.71
C GLY A 394 -10.19 12.41 -3.60
N ARG A 395 -10.80 13.11 -2.65
CA ARG A 395 -10.58 14.55 -2.43
C ARG A 395 -9.46 14.86 -1.46
N HIS A 396 -8.86 13.85 -0.82
CA HIS A 396 -7.73 14.08 0.07
C HIS A 396 -6.54 14.60 -0.76
N PRO A 397 -5.89 15.71 -0.35
CA PRO A 397 -4.81 16.33 -1.12
C PRO A 397 -3.61 15.41 -1.35
N LEU A 398 -3.26 14.55 -0.38
CA LEU A 398 -2.24 13.51 -0.55
C LEU A 398 -2.79 12.22 -1.18
N LEU A 399 -3.67 11.49 -0.49
CA LEU A 399 -4.15 10.18 -0.94
C LEU A 399 -4.75 10.24 -2.36
N GLY A 400 -5.60 11.22 -2.62
CA GLY A 400 -6.28 11.40 -3.91
C GLY A 400 -5.34 11.71 -5.07
N ARG A 401 -4.19 12.34 -4.81
CA ARG A 401 -3.22 12.73 -5.86
C ARG A 401 -2.04 11.76 -5.99
N MET A 402 -1.65 11.07 -4.92
CA MET A 402 -0.45 10.22 -4.89
C MET A 402 -0.75 8.74 -4.61
N TYR A 403 -1.59 8.42 -3.62
CA TYR A 403 -1.77 7.03 -3.19
C TYR A 403 -2.75 6.24 -4.05
N LEU A 404 -3.92 6.80 -4.33
CA LEU A 404 -4.94 6.13 -5.16
C LEU A 404 -4.42 5.64 -6.53
N PRO A 405 -3.65 6.42 -7.31
CA PRO A 405 -3.11 5.93 -8.57
C PRO A 405 -2.01 4.87 -8.40
N ALA A 406 -1.38 4.77 -7.21
CA ALA A 406 -0.31 3.82 -6.94
C ALA A 406 -0.78 2.36 -7.00
N TYR A 407 -2.02 2.07 -6.55
CA TYR A 407 -2.60 0.73 -6.58
C TYR A 407 -2.62 0.14 -7.99
N ARG A 408 -3.28 0.81 -8.93
CA ARG A 408 -3.35 0.33 -10.32
C ARG A 408 -1.96 0.23 -10.94
N ALA A 409 -1.13 1.27 -10.79
CA ALA A 409 0.20 1.31 -11.39
C ALA A 409 1.07 0.13 -10.94
N GLY A 410 1.02 -0.21 -9.65
CA GLY A 410 1.67 -1.38 -9.06
C GLY A 410 1.10 -2.70 -9.56
N THR A 411 -0.22 -2.85 -9.44
CA THR A 411 -0.94 -4.08 -9.80
C THR A 411 -0.67 -4.51 -11.24
N GLU A 412 -0.81 -3.58 -12.19
CA GLU A 412 -0.57 -3.84 -13.61
C GLU A 412 0.89 -4.18 -13.90
N LEU A 413 1.82 -3.46 -13.26
CA LEU A 413 3.25 -3.72 -13.44
C LEU A 413 3.61 -5.11 -12.92
N VAL A 414 3.26 -5.45 -11.69
CA VAL A 414 3.61 -6.75 -11.09
C VAL A 414 2.96 -7.90 -11.86
N ALA A 415 1.70 -7.76 -12.27
CA ALA A 415 1.05 -8.76 -13.12
C ALA A 415 1.80 -8.96 -14.45
N SER A 416 2.18 -7.85 -15.10
CA SER A 416 2.96 -7.88 -16.35
C SER A 416 4.34 -8.53 -16.17
N LEU A 417 5.08 -8.16 -15.12
CA LEU A 417 6.39 -8.75 -14.82
C LEU A 417 6.29 -10.26 -14.59
N ARG A 418 5.31 -10.70 -13.80
CA ARG A 418 5.10 -12.13 -13.52
C ARG A 418 4.69 -12.93 -14.76
N LYS A 419 3.98 -12.31 -15.70
CA LYS A 419 3.61 -12.94 -16.98
C LYS A 419 4.80 -13.04 -17.93
N ASN A 420 5.71 -12.06 -17.91
CA ASN A 420 6.79 -11.92 -18.89
C ASN A 420 8.14 -12.50 -18.42
N HIS A 421 8.26 -12.85 -17.13
CA HIS A 421 9.50 -13.38 -16.56
C HIS A 421 9.27 -14.66 -15.75
N PRO A 422 10.22 -15.62 -15.77
CA PRO A 422 10.14 -16.81 -14.92
C PRO A 422 10.08 -16.48 -13.43
N ALA A 423 9.37 -17.31 -12.67
CA ALA A 423 9.14 -17.14 -11.23
C ALA A 423 10.45 -17.06 -10.43
N GLU A 424 11.44 -17.89 -10.79
CA GLU A 424 12.78 -17.93 -10.19
C GLU A 424 13.57 -16.62 -10.37
N LYS A 425 13.17 -15.78 -11.33
CA LYS A 425 13.80 -14.49 -11.59
C LYS A 425 13.02 -13.34 -10.96
N VAL A 426 11.70 -13.32 -11.17
CA VAL A 426 10.86 -12.18 -10.77
C VAL A 426 10.54 -12.17 -9.27
N LEU A 427 10.24 -13.31 -8.66
CA LEU A 427 9.82 -13.36 -7.26
C LEU A 427 10.92 -12.89 -6.29
N PRO A 428 12.21 -13.28 -6.44
CA PRO A 428 13.27 -12.74 -5.60
C PRO A 428 13.36 -11.21 -5.65
N VAL A 429 13.25 -10.61 -6.83
CA VAL A 429 13.33 -9.16 -7.01
C VAL A 429 12.15 -8.47 -6.32
N LEU A 430 10.92 -8.97 -6.52
CA LEU A 430 9.73 -8.40 -5.87
C LEU A 430 9.82 -8.43 -4.34
N TYR A 431 10.41 -9.49 -3.76
CA TYR A 431 10.59 -9.63 -2.32
C TYR A 431 11.94 -9.08 -1.80
N GLY A 432 12.58 -8.17 -2.55
CA GLY A 432 13.74 -7.39 -2.10
C GLY A 432 15.09 -8.13 -2.11
N CYS A 433 15.16 -9.36 -2.64
CA CYS A 433 16.39 -10.16 -2.64
C CYS A 433 17.48 -9.59 -3.55
N ALA A 434 17.12 -8.71 -4.50
CA ALA A 434 18.04 -7.98 -5.37
C ALA A 434 18.37 -6.56 -4.87
N GLY A 435 18.04 -6.25 -3.61
CA GLY A 435 18.06 -4.90 -3.08
C GLY A 435 16.67 -4.26 -3.13
N LEU A 436 16.58 -3.03 -2.61
CA LEU A 436 15.35 -2.24 -2.70
C LEU A 436 15.19 -1.68 -4.11
N VAL A 437 14.00 -1.89 -4.66
CA VAL A 437 13.56 -1.43 -5.97
C VAL A 437 12.17 -0.83 -5.86
N ASP A 438 11.75 -0.09 -6.87
CA ASP A 438 10.43 0.53 -6.95
C ASP A 438 9.79 0.26 -8.32
N VAL A 439 8.58 0.78 -8.56
CA VAL A 439 7.86 0.56 -9.83
C VAL A 439 8.57 1.06 -11.10
N VAL A 440 9.66 1.82 -10.97
CA VAL A 440 10.47 2.27 -12.11
C VAL A 440 11.73 1.40 -12.24
N THR A 441 12.41 1.13 -11.12
CA THR A 441 13.72 0.47 -11.07
C THR A 441 13.65 -1.06 -11.04
N VAL A 442 12.47 -1.65 -10.78
CA VAL A 442 12.29 -3.10 -10.71
C VAL A 442 12.66 -3.82 -12.02
N VAL A 443 12.45 -3.18 -13.17
CA VAL A 443 12.79 -3.76 -14.48
C VAL A 443 14.31 -3.89 -14.64
N ASP A 444 15.07 -2.90 -14.19
CA ASP A 444 16.53 -2.92 -14.27
C ASP A 444 17.12 -4.06 -13.40
N ALA A 445 16.53 -4.31 -12.23
CA ALA A 445 16.91 -5.42 -11.35
C ALA A 445 16.57 -6.80 -11.93
N LEU A 446 15.66 -6.87 -12.93
CA LEU A 446 15.42 -8.06 -13.73
C LEU A 446 16.36 -8.14 -14.94
N GLY A 447 17.05 -7.06 -15.31
CA GLY A 447 18.05 -7.08 -16.38
C GLY A 447 19.45 -7.49 -15.92
N SER A 448 19.74 -7.37 -14.63
CA SER A 448 21.06 -7.60 -14.03
C SER A 448 21.43 -9.05 -13.75
#